data_AF-A0A8S9JJT4-F1
#
_entry.id   AF-A0A8S9JJT4-F1
#
_cell.length_a   1.000
_cell.length_b   1.000
_cell.length_c   1.000
_cell.angle_alpha   90.00
_cell.angle_beta   90.00
_cell.angle_gamma   90.00
#
_symmetry.space_group_name_H-M   'P 1'
#
loop_
_entity.id
_entity.type
_entity.pdbx_description
1 polymer ?
#
loop_
_entity_poly.entity_id
_entity_poly.type
_entity_poly.pdbx_seq_one_letter_code
_entity_poly.pdbx_strand_id
1 'polypeptide(L)'
;MDRYNMGVIPTRKSLALTDRLSVSSFCRRRLSTVLVHLKYAEHLTEAVTYIEQGHIRVGPDTITDPAFLVTRNMEDFITWVDSSKIKRKVLQYNDKLDDYDMLA
;
A
#
# COMPACT_ATOMS: atom_id res chain seq x y z
N MET A 1 14.21 13.54 -4.10
CA MET A 1 13.15 13.03 -3.18
C MET A 1 13.39 13.61 -1.80
N ASP A 2 12.45 14.35 -1.21
CA ASP A 2 12.57 14.83 0.18
C ASP A 2 12.31 13.69 1.18
N ARG A 3 13.09 13.59 2.26
CA ARG A 3 13.00 12.54 3.29
C ARG A 3 11.63 12.54 3.98
N TYR A 4 11.03 13.72 4.15
CA TYR A 4 9.69 13.83 4.71
C TYR A 4 8.63 13.26 3.75
N ASN A 5 8.71 13.60 2.45
CA ASN A 5 7.80 13.06 1.44
C ASN A 5 7.92 11.55 1.28
N MET A 6 9.14 11.03 1.42
CA MET A 6 9.39 9.58 1.43
C MET A 6 8.75 8.88 2.64
N GLY A 7 8.38 9.62 3.70
CA GLY A 7 7.74 9.07 4.88
C GLY A 7 8.70 8.53 5.94
N VAL A 8 10.01 8.64 5.72
CA VAL A 8 11.03 8.10 6.65
C VAL A 8 11.29 9.01 7.85
N ILE A 9 10.92 10.27 7.78
CA ILE A 9 10.91 11.19 8.93
C ILE A 9 9.48 11.74 9.17
N PRO A 10 9.10 11.98 10.43
CA PRO A 10 7.76 12.45 10.79
C PRO A 10 7.56 13.96 10.60
N THR A 11 8.62 14.76 10.63
CA THR A 11 8.53 16.23 10.49
C THR A 11 9.74 16.78 9.74
N ARG A 12 9.59 17.98 9.15
CA ARG A 12 10.69 18.72 8.50
C ARG A 12 11.44 19.68 9.44
N LYS A 13 11.10 19.69 10.74
CA LYS A 13 11.52 20.75 11.66
C LYS A 13 13.00 20.70 12.06
N SER A 14 13.65 19.54 11.97
CA SER A 14 15.05 19.39 12.42
C SER A 14 15.80 18.37 11.59
N LEU A 15 17.03 18.73 11.21
CA LEU A 15 17.98 17.85 10.53
C LEU A 15 18.51 16.72 11.43
N ALA A 16 18.51 16.92 12.76
CA ALA A 16 18.97 15.93 13.74
C ALA A 16 18.16 14.62 13.70
N LEU A 17 16.92 14.66 13.17
CA LEU A 17 16.10 13.47 12.94
C LEU A 17 16.74 12.51 11.93
N THR A 18 17.61 13.02 11.06
CA THR A 18 18.30 12.20 10.05
C THR A 18 19.36 11.30 10.68
N ASP A 19 20.00 11.76 11.74
CA ASP A 19 21.05 10.99 12.42
C ASP A 19 20.48 9.73 13.10
N ARG A 20 19.18 9.76 13.40
CA ARG A 20 18.43 8.63 13.98
C ARG A 20 17.74 7.76 12.93
N LEU A 21 17.96 7.99 11.63
CA LEU A 21 17.34 7.18 10.58
C LEU A 21 17.90 5.76 10.59
N SER A 22 17.06 4.81 10.95
CA SER A 22 17.35 3.39 10.87
C SER A 22 16.90 2.78 9.54
N VAL A 23 17.50 1.66 9.14
CA VAL A 23 17.03 0.84 8.00
C VAL A 23 15.57 0.42 8.18
N SER A 24 15.15 0.16 9.43
CA SER A 24 13.76 -0.18 9.74
C SER A 24 12.75 0.92 9.36
N SER A 25 13.18 2.18 9.29
CA SER A 25 12.34 3.29 8.82
C SER A 25 11.97 3.14 7.34
N PHE A 26 12.89 2.62 6.52
CA PHE A 26 12.62 2.32 5.11
C PHE A 26 11.78 1.05 4.95
N CYS A 27 12.05 0.00 5.73
CA CYS A 27 11.27 -1.24 5.68
C CYS A 27 9.79 -1.00 6.00
N ARG A 28 9.48 -0.09 6.92
CA ARG A 28 8.10 0.31 7.25
C ARG A 28 7.36 1.04 6.13
N ARG A 29 8.09 1.56 5.15
CA ARG A 29 7.54 2.24 3.96
C ARG A 29 7.41 1.32 2.74
N ARG A 30 7.77 0.04 2.86
CA ARG A 30 7.50 -0.96 1.80
C ARG A 30 6.01 -1.19 1.68
N LEU A 31 5.53 -1.38 0.44
CA LEU A 31 4.12 -1.58 0.13
C LEU A 31 3.49 -2.68 0.98
N SER A 32 4.17 -3.82 1.13
CA SER A 32 3.73 -4.92 2.00
C SER A 32 3.47 -4.50 3.45
N THR A 33 4.33 -3.67 4.03
CA THR A 33 4.14 -3.19 5.42
C THR A 33 3.07 -2.12 5.51
N VAL A 34 2.99 -1.25 4.50
CA VAL A 34 1.96 -0.19 4.42
C VAL A 34 0.56 -0.81 4.28
N LEU A 35 0.39 -1.88 3.50
CA LEU A 35 -0.91 -2.57 3.36
C LEU A 35 -1.43 -3.13 4.69
N VAL A 36 -0.56 -3.71 5.51
CA VAL A 36 -0.93 -4.20 6.85
C VAL A 36 -1.33 -3.02 7.75
N HIS A 37 -0.63 -1.88 7.64
CA HIS A 37 -0.97 -0.68 8.40
C HIS A 37 -2.33 -0.10 8.00
N LEU A 38 -2.63 -0.07 6.69
CA LEU A 38 -3.89 0.40 6.11
C LEU A 38 -5.04 -0.62 6.20
N LYS A 39 -4.83 -1.78 6.83
CA LYS A 39 -5.84 -2.83 7.02
C LYS A 39 -6.34 -3.47 5.72
N TYR A 40 -5.51 -3.51 4.68
CA TYR A 40 -5.76 -4.31 3.48
C TYR A 40 -5.51 -5.80 3.69
N ALA A 41 -4.64 -6.14 4.64
CA ALA A 41 -4.32 -7.51 5.04
C ALA A 41 -4.11 -7.56 6.56
N GLU A 42 -4.39 -8.71 7.16
CA GLU A 42 -4.17 -8.92 8.60
C GLU A 42 -2.71 -9.25 8.89
N HIS A 43 -2.10 -10.05 8.01
CA HIS A 43 -0.71 -10.50 8.15
C HIS A 43 0.19 -10.03 6.99
N LEU A 44 1.50 -9.91 7.28
CA LEU A 44 2.48 -9.47 6.29
C LEU A 44 2.63 -10.47 5.14
N THR A 45 2.50 -11.77 5.42
CA THR A 45 2.55 -12.84 4.41
C THR A 45 1.41 -12.72 3.41
N GLU A 46 0.21 -12.37 3.87
CA GLU A 46 -0.95 -12.14 3.00
C GLU A 46 -0.75 -10.88 2.15
N ALA A 47 -0.27 -9.79 2.75
CA ALA A 47 0.04 -8.57 2.00
C ALA A 47 1.04 -8.82 0.88
N VAL A 48 2.10 -9.60 1.15
CA VAL A 48 3.07 -10.02 0.12
C VAL A 48 2.38 -10.82 -0.98
N THR A 49 1.56 -11.81 -0.61
CA THR A 49 0.83 -12.66 -1.56
C THR A 49 -0.10 -11.84 -2.46
N TYR A 50 -0.84 -10.87 -1.90
CA TYR A 50 -1.75 -10.02 -2.67
C TYR A 50 -1.01 -9.13 -3.67
N ILE A 51 0.16 -8.62 -3.29
CA ILE A 51 1.01 -7.83 -4.18
C ILE A 51 1.58 -8.70 -5.31
N GLU A 52 2.18 -9.85 -4.99
CA GLU A 52 2.79 -10.74 -5.99
C GLU A 52 1.77 -11.27 -7.00
N GLN A 53 0.53 -11.50 -6.57
CA GLN A 53 -0.58 -11.89 -7.44
C GLN A 53 -1.15 -10.73 -8.28
N GLY A 54 -0.69 -9.49 -8.07
CA GLY A 54 -1.11 -8.32 -8.82
C GLY A 54 -2.49 -7.79 -8.41
N HIS A 55 -2.91 -7.98 -7.16
CA HIS A 55 -4.20 -7.48 -6.67
C HIS A 55 -4.18 -6.00 -6.24
N ILE A 56 -2.99 -5.40 -6.11
CA ILE A 56 -2.79 -4.05 -5.59
C ILE A 56 -2.28 -3.14 -6.71
N ARG A 57 -2.87 -1.94 -6.80
CA ARG A 57 -2.36 -0.84 -7.62
C ARG A 57 -2.07 0.38 -6.75
N VAL A 58 -1.14 1.21 -7.23
CA VAL A 58 -0.83 2.51 -6.64
C VAL A 58 -1.06 3.55 -7.71
N GLY A 59 -2.15 4.30 -7.60
CA GLY A 59 -2.63 5.13 -8.70
C GLY A 59 -3.05 4.27 -9.89
N PRO A 60 -2.58 4.55 -11.12
CA PRO A 60 -2.94 3.78 -12.30
C PRO A 60 -2.18 2.45 -12.43
N ASP A 61 -1.04 2.31 -11.75
CA ASP A 61 -0.09 1.23 -12.00
C ASP A 61 -0.29 0.05 -11.03
N THR A 62 -0.44 -1.15 -11.57
CA THR A 62 -0.43 -2.40 -10.79
C THR A 62 0.99 -2.70 -10.34
N ILE A 63 1.17 -2.94 -9.03
CA ILE A 63 2.48 -3.21 -8.45
C ILE A 63 2.56 -4.68 -8.05
N THR A 64 3.63 -5.36 -8.49
CA THR A 64 3.89 -6.77 -8.17
C THR A 64 5.11 -6.99 -7.29
N ASP A 65 5.85 -5.93 -6.96
CA ASP A 65 7.00 -5.98 -6.05
C ASP A 65 6.61 -5.59 -4.62
N PRO A 66 6.65 -6.52 -3.64
CA PRO A 66 6.36 -6.23 -2.24
C PRO A 66 7.31 -5.23 -1.57
N ALA A 67 8.52 -5.06 -2.14
CA ALA A 67 9.54 -4.13 -1.66
C ALA A 67 9.37 -2.72 -2.21
N PHE A 68 8.39 -2.48 -3.09
CA PHE A 68 8.08 -1.15 -3.63
C PHE A 68 7.93 -0.12 -2.50
N LEU A 69 8.67 0.99 -2.60
CA LEU A 69 8.68 2.00 -1.56
C LEU A 69 7.59 3.03 -1.77
N VAL A 70 6.64 3.08 -0.83
CA VAL A 70 5.48 3.96 -0.88
C VAL A 70 5.80 5.29 -0.18
N THR A 71 5.70 6.38 -0.95
CA THR A 71 5.81 7.74 -0.41
C THR A 71 4.53 8.17 0.31
N ARG A 72 4.58 9.22 1.13
CA ARG A 72 3.39 9.73 1.84
C ARG A 72 2.25 10.05 0.88
N ASN A 73 2.56 10.70 -0.24
CA ASN A 73 1.55 11.12 -1.21
C ASN A 73 0.99 9.95 -2.02
N MET A 74 1.76 8.87 -2.21
CA MET A 74 1.30 7.68 -2.92
C MET A 74 0.37 6.81 -2.07
N GLU A 75 0.43 6.93 -0.75
CA GLU A 75 -0.32 6.11 0.20
C GLU A 75 -1.83 6.24 -0.01
N ASP A 76 -2.32 7.45 -0.30
CA ASP A 76 -3.74 7.74 -0.56
C ASP A 76 -4.26 7.08 -1.85
N PHE A 77 -3.37 6.71 -2.76
CA PHE A 77 -3.73 6.10 -4.05
C PHE A 77 -3.57 4.58 -4.06
N ILE A 78 -3.27 3.96 -2.92
CA ILE A 78 -3.24 2.50 -2.80
C ILE A 78 -4.67 1.99 -2.83
N THR A 79 -4.96 1.11 -3.80
CA THR A 79 -6.26 0.45 -3.88
C THR A 79 -6.16 -0.91 -4.55
N TRP A 80 -7.26 -1.67 -4.50
CA TRP A 80 -7.36 -2.93 -5.23
C TRP A 80 -7.46 -2.65 -6.74
N VAL A 81 -6.84 -3.53 -7.53
CA VAL A 81 -7.10 -3.60 -8.97
C VAL A 81 -8.58 -3.89 -9.21
N ASP A 82 -9.18 -3.31 -10.25
CA ASP A 82 -10.62 -3.41 -10.48
C ASP A 82 -11.09 -4.85 -10.75
N SER A 83 -10.28 -5.64 -11.47
CA SER A 83 -10.53 -7.07 -11.71
C SER A 83 -10.17 -7.98 -10.52
N SER A 84 -9.77 -7.42 -9.37
CA SER A 84 -9.37 -8.21 -8.20
C SER A 84 -10.55 -8.97 -7.59
N LYS A 85 -10.40 -10.28 -7.45
CA LYS A 85 -11.38 -11.12 -6.74
C LYS A 85 -11.50 -10.75 -5.26
N ILE A 86 -10.43 -10.20 -4.67
CA ILE A 86 -10.44 -9.73 -3.28
C ILE A 86 -11.33 -8.48 -3.17
N LYS A 87 -11.19 -7.52 -4.09
CA LYS A 87 -12.07 -6.34 -4.17
C LYS A 87 -13.53 -6.76 -4.25
N ARG A 88 -13.85 -7.71 -5.13
CA ARG A 88 -15.20 -8.26 -5.29
C ARG A 88 -15.74 -8.84 -3.98
N LYS A 89 -14.95 -9.66 -3.28
CA LYS A 89 -15.35 -10.27 -2.01
C LYS A 89 -15.57 -9.21 -0.92
N VAL A 90 -14.72 -8.18 -0.86
CA VAL A 90 -14.87 -7.06 0.09
C VAL A 90 -16.13 -6.25 -0.20
N LEU A 91 -16.43 -5.95 -1.47
CA LEU A 91 -17.65 -5.24 -1.85
C LEU A 91 -18.91 -6.06 -1.58
N GLN A 92 -18.86 -7.36 -1.86
CA GLN A 92 -19.95 -8.29 -1.56
C GLN A 92 -20.24 -8.36 -0.06
N TYR A 93 -19.20 -8.47 0.76
CA TYR A 93 -19.36 -8.46 2.22
C TYR A 93 -19.98 -7.17 2.75
N ASN A 94 -19.72 -6.04 2.08
CA ASN A 94 -20.26 -4.73 2.45
C ASN A 94 -21.61 -4.41 1.77
N ASP A 95 -22.24 -5.36 1.08
CA ASP A 95 -23.48 -5.16 0.30
C ASP A 95 -23.38 -4.01 -0.73
N LYS A 96 -22.18 -3.81 -1.29
CA LYS A 96 -21.85 -2.75 -2.27
C LYS A 96 -21.36 -3.33 -3.60
N LEU A 97 -21.60 -4.61 -3.84
CA LEU A 97 -21.23 -5.22 -5.10
C LEU A 97 -22.22 -4.79 -6.18
N ASP A 98 -21.73 -4.09 -7.19
CA ASP A 98 -22.48 -3.79 -8.41
C ASP A 98 -22.26 -4.92 -9.43
N ASP A 99 -23.35 -5.52 -9.90
CA ASP A 99 -23.31 -6.61 -10.87
C ASP A 99 -22.83 -6.14 -12.26
N TYR A 100 -22.95 -4.85 -12.58
CA TYR A 100 -22.48 -4.29 -13.85
C TYR A 100 -20.94 -4.30 -13.93
N ASP A 101 -20.26 -4.06 -12.80
CA ASP A 101 -18.80 -4.14 -12.68
C ASP A 101 -18.26 -5.58 -12.82
N MET A 102 -19.13 -6.60 -12.77
CA MET A 102 -18.72 -8.01 -12.93
C MET A 102 -18.71 -8.50 -14.39
N LEU A 103 -19.27 -7.73 -15.32
CA LEU A 103 -19.39 -8.10 -16.74
C LEU A 103 -18.22 -7.64 -17.61
N ALA A 104 -17.26 -6.90 -17.03
CA ALA A 104 -16.08 -6.34 -17.71
C ALA A 104 -14.80 -7.16 -17.49
#